data_AF-A0A9E3NWS0-F1
#
_entry.id   AF-A0A9E3NWS0-F1
#
_cell.length_a   1.000
_cell.length_b   1.000
_cell.length_c   1.000
_cell.angle_alpha   90.00
_cell.angle_beta   90.00
_cell.angle_gamma   90.00
#
_symmetry.space_group_name_H-M   'P 1'
#
loop_
_entity.id
_entity.type
_entity.pdbx_description
1 polymer ?
#
loop_
_entity_poly.entity_id
_entity_poly.type
_entity_poly.pdbx_seq_one_letter_code
_entity_poly.pdbx_strand_id
1 'polypeptide(L)'
;MTSLATRALVVVVAGSLAAACAAGGSKAAPPASSPAAAAEAAPAGYPPQSPAQPGYAQPPPAPPAPEFPGQLGGAAGSRSVALRGAASELESSQRELDVAAGDCRNACRALGSMDRAAGRLCELAQSSDEQRTCTEAKGRVYSARDKVKSTCRSCPGGPSVESTAPIPSIP
;
A
#
# COMPACT_ATOMS: atom_id res chain seq x y z
N MET A 1 24.43 -37.22 -15.42
CA MET A 1 23.51 -37.96 -16.30
C MET A 1 22.23 -38.21 -15.50
N THR A 2 21.05 -37.99 -16.12
CA THR A 2 19.66 -37.97 -15.56
C THR A 2 19.41 -36.83 -14.56
N SER A 3 18.55 -35.83 -14.81
CA SER A 3 17.17 -35.96 -15.25
C SER A 3 16.69 -34.74 -16.07
N LEU A 4 16.46 -34.94 -17.38
CA LEU A 4 15.63 -34.10 -18.25
C LEU A 4 14.25 -34.77 -18.32
N ALA A 5 13.31 -34.49 -17.42
CA ALA A 5 11.97 -35.08 -17.53
C ALA A 5 10.91 -34.38 -16.68
N THR A 6 10.63 -33.08 -16.88
CA THR A 6 9.32 -32.50 -16.50
C THR A 6 9.03 -31.19 -17.23
N ARG A 7 9.00 -31.27 -18.56
CA ARG A 7 8.34 -30.27 -19.43
C ARG A 7 7.27 -31.01 -20.22
N ALA A 8 6.01 -30.95 -19.77
CA ALA A 8 4.80 -31.08 -20.59
C ALA A 8 3.57 -31.29 -19.68
N LEU A 9 2.83 -30.23 -19.37
CA LEU A 9 1.38 -30.32 -19.38
C LEU A 9 0.76 -28.92 -19.56
N VAL A 10 0.81 -28.43 -20.80
CA VAL A 10 -0.12 -27.43 -21.31
C VAL A 10 -1.31 -28.23 -21.87
N VAL A 11 -2.42 -28.29 -21.13
CA VAL A 11 -3.71 -28.78 -21.65
C VAL A 11 -4.76 -27.71 -21.37
N VAL A 12 -4.97 -26.89 -22.39
CA VAL A 12 -6.26 -26.44 -22.93
C VAL A 12 -7.49 -26.71 -22.05
N VAL A 13 -8.05 -25.67 -21.44
CA VAL A 13 -9.48 -25.58 -21.13
C VAL A 13 -10.01 -24.31 -21.80
N ALA A 14 -10.16 -24.41 -23.11
CA ALA A 14 -11.07 -23.58 -23.89
C ALA A 14 -12.32 -24.44 -24.16
N GLY A 15 -13.51 -23.97 -23.76
CA GLY A 15 -14.75 -24.62 -24.20
C GLY A 15 -15.94 -24.58 -23.23
N SER A 16 -16.58 -23.42 -23.16
CA SER A 16 -18.04 -23.26 -23.32
C SER A 16 -19.03 -24.02 -22.40
N LEU A 17 -19.65 -23.30 -21.47
CA LEU A 17 -21.09 -23.41 -21.25
C LEU A 17 -21.72 -22.02 -21.11
N ALA A 18 -22.57 -21.73 -22.08
CA ALA A 18 -23.40 -20.55 -22.19
C ALA A 18 -24.74 -20.73 -21.44
N ALA A 19 -25.35 -19.58 -21.14
CA ALA A 19 -26.79 -19.31 -21.06
C ALA A 19 -27.58 -19.69 -19.77
N ALA A 20 -28.03 -18.66 -19.06
CA ALA A 20 -29.44 -18.35 -18.68
C ALA A 20 -29.48 -17.57 -17.34
N CYS A 21 -29.61 -16.23 -17.37
CA CYS A 21 -30.87 -15.45 -17.27
C CYS A 21 -31.46 -15.30 -15.84
N ALA A 22 -31.25 -14.11 -15.24
CA ALA A 22 -32.26 -13.33 -14.51
C ALA A 22 -31.66 -11.94 -14.22
N ALA A 23 -31.90 -10.92 -15.04
CA ALA A 23 -33.02 -9.99 -14.86
C ALA A 23 -33.08 -9.36 -13.46
N GLY A 24 -32.07 -8.55 -13.11
CA GLY A 24 -32.11 -7.62 -11.97
C GLY A 24 -31.88 -6.21 -12.47
N GLY A 25 -32.92 -5.58 -13.01
CA GLY A 25 -32.89 -4.19 -13.45
C GLY A 25 -32.74 -3.25 -12.25
N SER A 26 -31.50 -2.86 -11.94
CA SER A 26 -31.25 -1.69 -11.11
C SER A 26 -31.52 -0.44 -11.94
N LYS A 27 -32.77 0.00 -11.88
CA LYS A 27 -33.25 1.30 -12.35
C LYS A 27 -32.27 2.37 -11.85
N ALA A 28 -31.52 2.93 -12.78
CA ALA A 28 -30.66 4.09 -12.56
C ALA A 28 -31.51 5.20 -11.94
N ALA A 29 -31.27 5.47 -10.65
CA ALA A 29 -31.68 6.73 -10.06
C ALA A 29 -30.74 7.80 -10.65
N PRO A 30 -31.27 8.87 -11.28
CA PRO A 30 -30.43 9.99 -11.68
C PRO A 30 -29.80 10.59 -10.41
N PRO A 31 -28.50 10.93 -10.40
CA PRO A 31 -27.94 11.71 -9.31
C PRO A 31 -28.69 13.04 -9.26
N ALA A 32 -29.35 13.29 -8.13
CA ALA A 32 -30.02 14.54 -7.87
C ALA A 32 -29.00 15.68 -7.93
N SER A 33 -29.18 16.58 -8.90
CA SER A 33 -28.54 17.89 -8.91
C SER A 33 -29.12 18.74 -7.77
N SER A 34 -28.24 19.33 -6.96
CA SER A 34 -28.55 20.44 -6.02
C SER A 34 -27.23 21.06 -5.55
N PRO A 35 -27.20 22.36 -5.20
CA PRO A 35 -26.98 23.44 -6.17
C PRO A 35 -25.64 24.17 -5.92
N ALA A 36 -25.25 24.93 -6.94
CA ALA A 36 -24.27 26.01 -6.83
C ALA A 36 -24.81 27.16 -5.95
N ALA A 37 -24.06 27.51 -4.90
CA ALA A 37 -23.99 28.81 -4.19
C ALA A 37 -23.11 28.57 -2.94
N ALA A 38 -22.15 29.39 -2.53
CA ALA A 38 -21.84 30.76 -2.84
C ALA A 38 -20.35 31.08 -2.62
N ALA A 39 -20.01 32.24 -3.16
CA ALA A 39 -18.77 33.00 -3.06
C ALA A 39 -18.13 33.10 -1.66
N GLU A 40 -16.80 33.07 -1.69
CA GLU A 40 -15.91 34.15 -1.21
C GLU A 40 -15.94 34.53 0.28
N ALA A 41 -14.90 34.06 0.98
CA ALA A 41 -14.13 34.91 1.89
C ALA A 41 -12.66 34.51 1.77
N ALA A 42 -11.84 35.37 1.17
CA ALA A 42 -10.40 35.26 1.22
C ALA A 42 -9.93 35.58 2.66
N PRO A 43 -9.24 34.66 3.36
CA PRO A 43 -8.51 35.06 4.55
C PRO A 43 -7.28 35.85 4.11
N ALA A 44 -7.32 37.16 4.38
CA ALA A 44 -6.15 38.03 4.39
C ALA A 44 -5.05 37.41 5.24
N GLY A 45 -3.82 37.53 4.75
CA GLY A 45 -2.64 36.84 5.27
C GLY A 45 -2.46 36.96 6.77
N TYR A 46 -2.33 35.80 7.41
CA TYR A 46 -1.58 35.67 8.64
C TYR A 46 -0.14 35.27 8.25
N PRO A 47 0.90 35.99 8.69
CA PRO A 47 2.24 35.43 8.66
C PRO A 47 2.24 34.11 9.44
N PRO A 48 3.07 33.12 9.08
CA PRO A 48 3.12 31.84 9.78
C PRO A 48 3.44 32.10 11.25
N GLN A 49 2.43 32.05 12.11
CA GLN A 49 2.64 31.86 13.52
C GLN A 49 3.24 30.46 13.64
N SER A 50 4.57 30.41 13.79
CA SER A 50 5.19 29.24 14.41
C SER A 50 4.40 28.98 15.69
N PRO A 51 3.71 27.84 15.84
CA PRO A 51 3.10 27.53 17.12
C PRO A 51 4.24 27.63 18.13
N ALA A 52 4.05 28.48 19.14
CA ALA A 52 4.95 28.59 20.26
C ALA A 52 5.23 27.16 20.70
N GLN A 53 6.46 26.70 20.49
CA GLN A 53 6.86 25.39 20.98
C GLN A 53 6.55 25.44 22.47
N PRO A 54 5.62 24.61 22.99
CA PRO A 54 5.41 24.52 24.42
C PRO A 54 6.80 24.27 24.98
N GLY A 55 7.29 25.20 25.81
CA GLY A 55 8.63 25.10 26.36
C GLY A 55 8.78 23.68 26.88
N TYR A 56 9.64 22.90 26.21
CA TYR A 56 9.83 21.51 26.56
C TYR A 56 10.45 21.56 27.96
N ALA A 57 9.61 21.41 28.97
CA ALA A 57 10.04 21.02 30.29
C ALA A 57 10.96 19.83 30.04
N GLN A 58 12.23 20.02 30.42
CA GLN A 58 13.28 19.02 30.26
C GLN A 58 12.68 17.67 30.67
N PRO A 59 12.55 16.71 29.73
CA PRO A 59 11.89 15.47 30.04
C PRO A 59 12.60 14.86 31.25
N PRO A 60 11.85 14.35 32.25
CA PRO A 60 12.47 13.70 33.40
C PRO A 60 13.46 12.66 32.88
N PRO A 61 14.59 12.44 33.58
CA PRO A 61 15.59 11.47 33.17
C PRO A 61 14.87 10.17 32.82
N ALA A 62 15.14 9.67 31.61
CA ALA A 62 14.47 8.48 31.10
C ALA A 62 14.57 7.38 32.16
N PRO A 63 13.46 6.69 32.49
CA PRO A 63 13.53 5.52 33.36
C PRO A 63 14.57 4.56 32.79
N PRO A 64 15.33 3.84 33.64
CA PRO A 64 16.32 2.88 33.17
C PRO A 64 15.67 1.98 32.13
N ALA A 65 16.27 1.92 30.94
CA ALA A 65 15.74 1.14 29.84
C ALA A 65 15.47 -0.28 30.36
N PRO A 66 14.26 -0.84 30.15
CA PRO A 66 13.99 -2.20 30.55
C PRO A 66 15.06 -3.08 29.91
N GLU A 67 15.85 -3.72 30.76
CA GLU A 67 16.87 -4.67 30.36
C GLU A 67 16.11 -5.86 29.76
N PHE A 68 15.89 -5.83 28.44
CA PHE A 68 15.26 -6.94 27.73
C PHE A 68 16.20 -8.15 27.86
N PRO A 69 15.84 -9.17 28.67
CA PRO A 69 16.76 -10.25 28.96
C PRO A 69 16.89 -11.11 27.70
N GLY A 70 18.10 -11.19 27.15
CA GLY A 70 18.49 -12.26 26.25
C GLY A 70 17.81 -12.27 24.88
N GLN A 71 18.11 -11.28 24.03
CA GLN A 71 17.96 -11.44 22.58
C GLN A 71 19.14 -12.27 22.02
N LEU A 72 19.28 -13.50 22.51
CA LEU A 72 20.17 -14.53 21.94
C LEU A 72 19.42 -15.40 20.90
N GLY A 73 18.17 -15.05 20.58
CA GLY A 73 17.45 -15.62 19.45
C GLY A 73 18.10 -15.17 18.15
N GLY A 74 18.78 -16.09 17.47
CA GLY A 74 19.55 -15.82 16.25
C GLY A 74 18.77 -15.13 15.13
N ALA A 75 19.49 -14.69 14.11
CA ALA A 75 19.01 -13.90 12.97
C ALA A 75 17.68 -14.35 12.33
N ALA A 76 17.30 -15.62 12.50
CA ALA A 76 15.99 -16.16 12.10
C ALA A 76 14.81 -15.50 12.83
N GLY A 77 14.89 -15.26 14.15
CA GLY A 77 13.79 -14.68 14.93
C GLY A 77 13.52 -13.21 14.56
N SER A 78 14.59 -12.43 14.37
CA SER A 78 14.49 -11.03 13.95
C SER A 78 13.86 -10.87 12.57
N ARG A 79 14.11 -11.81 11.65
CA ARG A 79 13.52 -11.80 10.30
C ARG A 79 12.01 -11.99 10.33
N SER A 80 11.52 -12.98 11.07
CA SER A 80 10.08 -13.27 11.14
C SER A 80 9.30 -12.07 11.69
N VAL A 81 9.89 -11.35 12.65
CA VAL A 81 9.33 -10.09 13.18
C VAL A 81 9.34 -9.00 12.12
N ALA A 82 10.44 -8.84 11.37
CA ALA A 82 10.53 -7.86 10.29
C ALA A 82 9.53 -8.11 9.15
N LEU A 83 9.35 -9.38 8.74
CA LEU A 83 8.33 -9.77 7.76
C LEU A 83 6.92 -9.43 8.23
N ARG A 84 6.59 -9.73 9.49
CA ARG A 84 5.27 -9.40 10.06
C ARG A 84 5.06 -7.89 10.14
N GLY A 85 6.10 -7.14 10.49
CA GLY A 85 6.08 -5.68 10.50
C GLY A 85 5.78 -5.11 9.10
N ALA A 86 6.54 -5.54 8.09
CA ALA A 86 6.36 -5.08 6.71
C ALA A 86 4.99 -5.49 6.13
N ALA A 87 4.46 -6.66 6.50
CA ALA A 87 3.08 -7.06 6.15
C ALA A 87 2.03 -6.14 6.77
N SER A 88 2.20 -5.80 8.06
CA SER A 88 1.27 -4.91 8.78
C SER A 88 1.29 -3.49 8.21
N GLU A 89 2.45 -2.96 7.83
CA GLU A 89 2.59 -1.66 7.16
C GLU A 89 1.94 -1.64 5.77
N LEU A 90 2.01 -2.75 5.04
CA LEU A 90 1.34 -2.86 3.74
C LEU A 90 -0.18 -2.83 3.91
N GLU A 91 -0.72 -3.52 4.90
CA GLU A 91 -2.15 -3.48 5.23
C GLU A 91 -2.61 -2.12 5.73
N SER A 92 -1.82 -1.43 6.56
CA SER A 92 -2.17 -0.08 7.02
C SER A 92 -2.19 0.91 5.87
N SER A 93 -1.17 0.86 5.00
CA SER A 93 -1.07 1.72 3.82
C SER A 93 -2.20 1.46 2.82
N GLN A 94 -2.66 0.21 2.71
CA GLN A 94 -3.82 -0.13 1.88
C GLN A 94 -5.11 0.52 2.41
N ARG A 95 -5.36 0.44 3.73
CA ARG A 95 -6.51 1.11 4.35
C ARG A 95 -6.44 2.63 4.18
N GLU A 96 -5.25 3.22 4.34
CA GLU A 96 -5.03 4.65 4.10
C GLU A 96 -5.37 5.03 2.66
N LEU A 97 -4.98 4.21 1.69
CA LEU A 97 -5.28 4.45 0.27
C LEU A 97 -6.79 4.34 -0.02
N ASP A 98 -7.48 3.36 0.56
CA ASP A 98 -8.93 3.20 0.38
C ASP A 98 -9.71 4.36 1.04
N VAL A 99 -9.25 4.89 2.18
CA VAL A 99 -9.82 6.11 2.80
C VAL A 99 -9.51 7.36 1.98
N ALA A 100 -8.30 7.44 1.40
CA ALA A 100 -7.84 8.58 0.60
C ALA A 100 -8.35 8.56 -0.85
N ALA A 101 -9.36 7.77 -1.20
CA ALA A 101 -9.82 7.55 -2.58
C ALA A 101 -10.26 8.83 -3.34
N GLY A 102 -10.42 9.97 -2.67
CA GLY A 102 -10.65 11.29 -3.30
C GLY A 102 -9.48 12.28 -3.20
N ASP A 103 -8.48 12.02 -2.34
CA ASP A 103 -7.39 12.95 -2.04
C ASP A 103 -6.08 12.49 -2.66
N CYS A 104 -5.79 12.96 -3.87
CA CYS A 104 -4.66 12.48 -4.65
C CYS A 104 -3.31 12.58 -3.96
N ARG A 105 -3.08 13.62 -3.17
CA ARG A 105 -1.84 13.77 -2.39
C ARG A 105 -1.70 12.66 -1.34
N ASN A 106 -2.79 12.33 -0.64
CA ASN A 106 -2.80 11.30 0.39
C ASN A 106 -2.71 9.91 -0.24
N ALA A 107 -3.44 9.67 -1.32
CA ALA A 107 -3.40 8.42 -2.08
C ALA A 107 -1.99 8.14 -2.63
N CYS A 108 -1.32 9.13 -3.21
CA CYS A 108 0.06 9.00 -3.69
C CYS A 108 1.07 8.73 -2.55
N ARG A 109 0.88 9.33 -1.38
CA ARG A 109 1.71 9.08 -0.19
C ARG A 109 1.51 7.66 0.35
N ALA A 110 0.26 7.21 0.43
CA ALA A 110 -0.09 5.85 0.85
C ALA A 110 0.48 4.82 -0.13
N LEU A 111 0.33 5.06 -1.44
CA LEU A 111 0.93 4.22 -2.48
C LEU A 111 2.45 4.09 -2.32
N GLY A 112 3.15 5.20 -2.08
CA GLY A 112 4.59 5.18 -1.85
C GLY A 112 5.01 4.42 -0.58
N SER A 113 4.13 4.36 0.42
CA SER A 113 4.34 3.55 1.62
C SER A 113 4.11 2.06 1.33
N MET A 114 3.10 1.73 0.53
CA MET A 114 2.88 0.36 0.03
C MET A 114 4.07 -0.15 -0.79
N ASP A 115 4.61 0.64 -1.72
CA ASP A 115 5.76 0.28 -2.55
C ASP A 115 6.98 -0.08 -1.70
N ARG A 116 7.30 0.74 -0.68
CA ARG A 116 8.43 0.47 0.24
C ARG A 116 8.19 -0.76 1.10
N ALA A 117 6.99 -0.92 1.65
CA ALA A 117 6.65 -2.09 2.47
C ALA A 117 6.73 -3.39 1.65
N ALA A 118 6.23 -3.38 0.40
CA ALA A 118 6.34 -4.50 -0.52
C ALA A 118 7.81 -4.80 -0.90
N GLY A 119 8.62 -3.76 -1.14
CA GLY A 119 10.06 -3.90 -1.36
C GLY A 119 10.74 -4.64 -0.21
N ARG A 120 10.51 -4.20 1.03
CA ARG A 120 11.06 -4.84 2.25
C ARG A 120 10.58 -6.28 2.44
N LEU A 121 9.29 -6.55 2.20
CA LEU A 121 8.76 -7.92 2.25
C LEU A 121 9.49 -8.83 1.26
N CYS A 122 9.73 -8.35 0.05
CA CYS A 122 10.38 -9.12 -1.00
C CYS A 122 11.88 -9.30 -0.77
N GLU A 123 12.54 -8.34 -0.13
CA GLU A 123 13.94 -8.44 0.27
C GLU A 123 14.13 -9.51 1.36
N LEU A 124 13.22 -9.57 2.33
CA LEU A 124 13.28 -10.52 3.45
C LEU A 124 12.82 -11.94 3.07
N ALA A 125 12.16 -12.11 1.93
CA ALA A 125 11.58 -13.37 1.50
C ALA A 125 12.64 -14.36 1.00
N GLN A 126 12.95 -15.38 1.79
CA GLN A 126 13.96 -16.40 1.46
C GLN A 126 13.34 -17.78 1.20
N SER A 127 12.22 -18.08 1.86
CA SER A 127 11.47 -19.32 1.69
C SER A 127 10.38 -19.20 0.62
N SER A 128 9.87 -20.33 0.15
CA SER A 128 8.79 -20.39 -0.84
C SER A 128 7.51 -19.68 -0.38
N ASP A 129 7.14 -19.83 0.89
CA ASP A 129 5.96 -19.19 1.46
C ASP A 129 6.11 -17.67 1.57
N GLU A 130 7.30 -17.21 1.93
CA GLU A 130 7.60 -15.77 1.96
C GLU A 130 7.63 -15.17 0.54
N GLN A 131 8.14 -15.92 -0.45
CA GLN A 131 8.11 -15.50 -1.86
C GLN A 131 6.68 -15.38 -2.39
N ARG A 132 5.79 -16.29 -1.99
CA ARG A 132 4.35 -16.19 -2.30
C ARG A 132 3.77 -14.92 -1.69
N THR A 133 4.08 -14.63 -0.42
CA THR A 133 3.65 -13.41 0.27
C THR A 133 4.16 -12.15 -0.43
N CYS A 134 5.43 -12.13 -0.86
CA CYS A 134 6.00 -11.06 -1.68
C CYS A 134 5.23 -10.89 -3.00
N THR A 135 4.85 -11.97 -3.65
CA THR A 135 4.12 -11.93 -4.93
C THR A 135 2.71 -11.36 -4.74
N GLU A 136 2.03 -11.75 -3.67
CA GLU A 136 0.73 -11.20 -3.30
C GLU A 136 0.83 -9.71 -2.95
N ALA A 137 1.87 -9.30 -2.20
CA ALA A 137 2.17 -7.90 -1.90
C ALA A 137 2.38 -7.07 -3.19
N LYS A 138 3.16 -7.58 -4.15
CA LYS A 138 3.35 -6.95 -5.47
C LYS A 138 2.02 -6.76 -6.20
N GLY A 139 1.16 -7.79 -6.22
CA GLY A 139 -0.17 -7.71 -6.81
C GLY A 139 -1.05 -6.60 -6.22
N ARG A 140 -0.98 -6.42 -4.89
CA ARG A 140 -1.68 -5.34 -4.18
C ARG A 140 -1.15 -3.96 -4.57
N VAL A 141 0.17 -3.79 -4.69
CA VAL A 141 0.80 -2.53 -5.15
C VAL A 141 0.38 -2.20 -6.57
N TYR A 142 0.39 -3.17 -7.50
CA TYR A 142 -0.07 -2.92 -8.87
C TYR A 142 -1.53 -2.49 -8.93
N SER A 143 -2.40 -3.18 -8.19
CA SER A 143 -3.82 -2.80 -8.08
C SER A 143 -4.00 -1.39 -7.50
N ALA A 144 -3.20 -1.03 -6.50
CA ALA A 144 -3.19 0.31 -5.92
C ALA A 144 -2.69 1.37 -6.90
N ARG A 145 -1.66 1.09 -7.70
CA ARG A 145 -1.19 1.97 -8.79
C ARG A 145 -2.30 2.23 -9.81
N ASP A 146 -3.00 1.19 -10.23
CA ASP A 146 -4.08 1.32 -11.21
C ASP A 146 -5.23 2.18 -10.65
N LYS A 147 -5.60 1.97 -9.38
CA LYS A 147 -6.56 2.84 -8.66
C LYS A 147 -6.09 4.30 -8.67
N VAL A 148 -4.87 4.57 -8.19
CA VAL A 148 -4.34 5.95 -8.12
C VAL A 148 -4.20 6.58 -9.50
N LYS A 149 -3.78 5.81 -10.51
CA LYS A 149 -3.70 6.27 -11.90
C LYS A 149 -5.07 6.65 -12.44
N SER A 150 -6.11 5.86 -12.12
CA SER A 150 -7.49 6.15 -12.55
C SER A 150 -8.06 7.42 -11.90
N THR A 151 -7.77 7.64 -10.61
CA THR A 151 -8.29 8.79 -9.85
C THR A 151 -7.49 10.07 -10.08
N CYS A 152 -6.15 9.98 -10.07
CA CYS A 152 -5.26 11.12 -9.92
C CYS A 152 -4.43 11.44 -11.16
N ARG A 153 -4.40 10.54 -12.15
CA ARG A 153 -3.56 10.56 -13.36
C ARG A 153 -2.04 10.59 -13.13
N SER A 154 -1.53 11.33 -12.15
CA SER A 154 -0.11 11.45 -11.81
C SER A 154 0.11 11.80 -10.33
N CYS A 155 1.30 11.48 -9.81
CA CYS A 155 1.73 11.79 -8.44
C CYS A 155 2.91 12.77 -8.47
N PRO A 156 2.72 14.08 -8.20
CA PRO A 156 3.83 15.04 -8.21
C PRO A 156 4.80 14.77 -7.07
N GLY A 157 6.06 14.48 -7.39
CA GLY A 157 7.11 14.14 -6.41
C GLY A 157 6.86 12.81 -5.69
N GLY A 158 5.95 11.98 -6.19
CA GLY A 158 5.60 10.67 -5.61
C GLY A 158 6.20 9.50 -6.38
N PRO A 159 5.89 8.25 -5.96
CA PRO A 159 6.27 7.06 -6.72
C PRO A 159 5.63 7.08 -8.12
N SER A 160 6.30 6.47 -9.09
CA SER A 160 5.74 6.30 -10.43
C SER A 160 4.42 5.53 -10.35
N VAL A 161 3.37 6.08 -10.96
CA VAL A 161 2.05 5.42 -11.10
C VAL A 161 1.98 4.50 -12.32
N GLU A 162 3.07 4.31 -13.05
CA GLU A 162 3.13 3.31 -14.11
C GLU A 162 3.09 1.89 -13.54
N SER A 163 2.11 1.12 -13.99
CA SER A 163 1.87 -0.27 -13.56
C SER A 163 3.07 -1.19 -13.85
N THR A 164 3.93 -0.83 -14.82
CA THR A 164 5.12 -1.58 -15.23
C THR A 164 6.42 -1.15 -14.54
N ALA A 165 6.42 -0.10 -13.73
CA ALA A 165 7.66 0.34 -13.09
C ALA A 165 8.12 -0.70 -12.05
N PRO A 166 9.39 -1.14 -12.07
CA PRO A 166 9.89 -2.12 -11.11
C PRO A 166 9.78 -1.58 -9.68
N ILE A 167 9.45 -2.46 -8.73
CA ILE A 167 9.43 -2.09 -7.30
C ILE A 167 10.88 -1.83 -6.87
N PRO A 168 11.18 -0.68 -6.26
CA PRO A 168 12.53 -0.37 -5.80
C PRO A 168 12.90 -1.30 -4.64
N SER A 169 13.74 -2.29 -4.93
CA SER A 169 14.53 -3.00 -3.92
C SER A 169 15.65 -2.05 -3.51
N ILE A 170 15.50 -1.36 -2.38
CA ILE A 170 16.59 -0.51 -1.88
C ILE A 170 17.72 -1.45 -1.42
N PRO A 171 18.98 -1.28 -1.88
CA PRO A 171 20.12 -2.05 -1.39
C PRO A 171 20.53 -1.66 0.04
#